data_AF-A0A4R2MJW0-F1
#
_entry.id   AF-A0A4R2MJW0-F1
#
_cell.length_a   1.000
_cell.length_b   1.000
_cell.length_c   1.000
_cell.angle_alpha   90.00
_cell.angle_beta   90.00
_cell.angle_gamma   90.00
#
_symmetry.space_group_name_H-M   'P 1'
#
loop_
_entity.id
_entity.type
_entity.pdbx_description
1 polymer ?
#
loop_
_entity_poly.entity_id
_entity_poly.type
_entity_poly.pdbx_seq_one_letter_code
_entity_poly.pdbx_strand_id
1 'polypeptide(L)'
;MNDSQHPVESPEPRPDAAASAAFAARRRRLLKIAGGAAPASLLLVGRPVHATYNCISTSAWGSAMASASAGTGSSAGTKIDGWSHTHWCGNQDYAGYGKPWNVLCSNLKKHYDKWGNFNYTDAKKKLTLEQCGLDAVPSGLAKTELLDAALNGRCSGSSDFTRAVLVALLNQKLLSNSSYSPTNCAPSSHVRDMATGSFDPKSGKSAWGRSEITDYVVQNNLARPK
;
A
#
# COMPACT_ATOMS: atom_id res chain seq x y z
N MET A 1 43.07 78.30 31.43
CA MET A 1 44.36 77.59 31.54
C MET A 1 44.13 76.15 31.13
N ASN A 2 44.82 75.73 30.06
CA ASN A 2 45.29 74.39 29.70
C ASN A 2 44.40 73.15 29.88
N ASP A 3 44.51 72.12 29.07
CA ASP A 3 44.97 71.87 27.69
C ASP A 3 44.73 70.36 27.47
N SER A 4 44.52 69.98 26.22
CA SER A 4 45.02 68.74 25.62
C SER A 4 44.32 67.36 25.83
N GLN A 5 43.75 66.93 24.69
CA GLN A 5 44.06 65.70 23.92
C GLN A 5 43.29 64.38 24.18
N HIS A 6 42.49 64.03 23.15
CA HIS A 6 41.98 62.70 22.71
C HIS A 6 43.16 61.74 22.31
N PRO A 7 42.98 60.43 21.93
CA PRO A 7 41.76 59.83 21.35
C PRO A 7 41.49 58.28 21.48
N VAL A 8 40.30 57.90 20.96
CA VAL A 8 39.81 56.62 20.39
C VAL A 8 39.71 55.34 21.25
N GLU A 9 38.46 54.91 21.52
CA GLU A 9 37.98 53.56 21.18
C GLU A 9 36.46 53.58 20.92
N SER A 10 36.01 52.81 19.93
CA SER A 10 34.67 52.69 19.33
C SER A 10 34.48 51.20 18.99
N PRO A 11 33.30 50.62 18.69
CA PRO A 11 31.90 51.02 18.92
C PRO A 11 31.09 49.90 19.68
N GLU A 12 29.84 50.18 20.08
CA GLU A 12 28.67 49.49 19.52
C GLU A 12 27.34 50.00 20.13
N PRO A 13 26.33 50.32 19.29
CA PRO A 13 24.99 50.68 19.72
C PRO A 13 24.08 49.46 19.93
N ARG A 14 23.21 49.61 20.94
CA ARG A 14 22.05 48.77 21.30
C ARG A 14 21.12 48.49 20.10
N PRO A 15 20.18 47.54 20.23
CA PRO A 15 18.82 48.01 20.52
C PRO A 15 17.96 47.05 21.39
N ASP A 16 17.57 47.58 22.54
CA ASP A 16 16.19 47.84 23.00
C ASP A 16 15.07 46.81 22.76
N ALA A 17 14.48 46.43 23.90
CA ALA A 17 13.31 45.57 24.12
C ALA A 17 11.98 46.04 23.50
N ALA A 18 12.00 46.91 22.49
CA ALA A 18 10.81 47.35 21.75
C ALA A 18 10.38 46.36 20.64
N ALA A 19 11.28 45.46 20.20
CA ALA A 19 10.98 44.47 19.17
C ALA A 19 10.14 43.28 19.67
N SER A 20 10.17 42.96 20.97
CA SER A 20 9.48 41.77 21.51
C SER A 20 7.99 42.00 21.84
N ALA A 21 7.55 43.25 22.06
CA ALA A 21 6.15 43.57 22.33
C ALA A 21 5.27 43.67 21.07
N ALA A 22 5.85 43.95 19.90
CA ALA A 22 5.13 44.05 18.61
C ALA A 22 4.69 42.67 18.05
N PHE A 23 5.30 41.57 18.48
CA PHE A 23 4.96 40.22 18.02
C PHE A 23 3.81 39.57 18.81
N ALA A 24 3.56 39.97 20.06
CA ALA A 24 2.46 39.43 20.88
C ALA A 24 1.10 40.04 20.52
N ALA A 25 1.06 41.33 20.16
CA ALA A 25 -0.17 42.03 19.77
C ALA A 25 -0.69 41.64 18.37
N ARG A 26 0.15 41.02 17.52
CA ARG A 26 -0.24 40.51 16.19
C ARG A 26 -0.93 39.15 16.19
N ARG A 27 -0.99 38.44 17.33
CA ARG A 27 -1.58 37.08 17.43
C ARG A 27 -3.03 37.02 17.93
N ARG A 28 -3.67 38.15 18.27
CA ARG A 28 -5.03 38.17 18.84
C ARG A 28 -6.00 39.12 18.14
N ARG A 29 -5.94 39.20 16.80
CA ARG A 29 -6.93 39.99 16.03
C ARG A 29 -7.31 39.34 14.70
N LEU A 30 -7.57 38.03 14.72
CA LEU A 30 -8.18 37.29 13.61
C LEU A 30 -9.29 36.35 14.10
N LEU A 31 -10.14 36.84 15.00
CA LEU A 31 -11.43 36.19 15.28
C LEU A 31 -12.46 37.30 15.50
N LYS A 32 -13.16 37.63 14.41
CA LYS A 32 -14.43 38.37 14.28
C LYS A 32 -14.29 39.42 13.20
N ILE A 33 -14.85 39.13 12.03
CA ILE A 33 -15.75 39.98 11.23
C ILE A 33 -16.25 39.11 10.06
N ALA A 34 -17.58 39.00 9.95
CA ALA A 34 -18.45 38.74 8.78
C ALA A 34 -18.01 37.68 7.74
N GLY A 35 -18.80 36.64 7.44
CA GLY A 35 -20.18 36.78 6.96
C GLY A 35 -20.17 37.05 5.46
N GLY A 36 -19.90 36.02 4.64
CA GLY A 36 -19.89 36.14 3.18
C GLY A 36 -19.23 34.92 2.53
N ALA A 37 -19.96 34.30 1.62
CA ALA A 37 -19.65 33.13 0.79
C ALA A 37 -18.16 32.71 0.57
N ALA A 38 -18.00 31.37 0.58
CA ALA A 38 -16.91 30.53 0.04
C ALA A 38 -15.65 30.32 0.92
N PRO A 39 -14.93 29.17 0.82
CA PRO A 39 -15.14 27.99 -0.04
C PRO A 39 -15.08 26.64 0.73
N ALA A 40 -15.78 25.62 0.20
CA ALA A 40 -15.65 24.22 0.64
C ALA A 40 -14.28 23.57 0.30
N SER A 41 -13.26 24.36 -0.05
CA SER A 41 -11.95 23.88 -0.49
C SER A 41 -10.88 23.84 0.61
N LEU A 42 -11.16 24.27 1.85
CA LEU A 42 -10.18 24.27 2.95
C LEU A 42 -10.38 23.17 4.00
N LEU A 43 -11.41 22.30 3.88
CA LEU A 43 -11.56 21.11 4.72
C LEU A 43 -10.85 19.86 4.14
N LEU A 44 -10.19 19.96 2.99
CA LEU A 44 -9.47 18.84 2.36
C LEU A 44 -7.96 18.82 2.65
N VAL A 45 -7.43 19.79 3.38
CA VAL A 45 -6.04 19.75 3.90
C VAL A 45 -5.99 19.17 5.31
N GLY A 46 -6.99 18.37 5.68
CA GLY A 46 -6.93 17.52 6.85
C GLY A 46 -5.76 16.56 6.67
N ARG A 47 -4.64 16.87 7.34
CA ARG A 47 -3.53 15.94 7.52
C ARG A 47 -4.12 14.56 7.82
N PRO A 48 -3.78 13.51 7.06
CA PRO A 48 -4.30 12.19 7.37
C PRO A 48 -3.95 11.88 8.82
N VAL A 49 -5.01 11.68 9.61
CA VAL A 49 -4.94 11.10 10.95
C VAL A 49 -3.97 9.93 10.86
N HIS A 50 -2.98 9.87 11.74
CA HIS A 50 -2.00 8.79 11.87
C HIS A 50 -2.63 7.43 11.55
N ALA A 51 -2.57 7.03 10.28
CA ALA A 51 -2.81 5.68 9.84
C ALA A 51 -1.43 5.06 9.82
N THR A 52 -1.16 4.17 10.76
CA THR A 52 0.09 3.41 10.86
C THR A 52 0.34 2.48 9.65
N TYR A 53 -0.46 2.60 8.60
CA TYR A 53 -0.53 1.79 7.39
C TYR A 53 -0.79 2.71 6.18
N ASN A 54 0.24 3.27 5.55
CA ASN A 54 0.07 4.07 4.33
C ASN A 54 0.16 3.16 3.10
N CYS A 55 -0.87 2.39 2.87
CA CYS A 55 -1.16 1.87 1.54
C CYS A 55 -2.14 2.82 0.84
N ILE A 56 -2.00 2.93 -0.47
CA ILE A 56 -2.85 3.78 -1.31
C ILE A 56 -4.13 2.99 -1.56
N SER A 57 -5.25 3.45 -1.01
CA SER A 57 -6.55 2.84 -1.29
C SER A 57 -6.88 2.86 -2.79
N THR A 58 -7.77 1.97 -3.24
CA THR A 58 -8.17 1.92 -4.66
C THR A 58 -8.72 3.26 -5.15
N SER A 59 -9.45 3.98 -4.29
CA SER A 59 -9.99 5.29 -4.63
C SER A 59 -8.90 6.36 -4.76
N ALA A 60 -7.96 6.41 -3.81
CA ALA A 60 -6.84 7.36 -3.84
C ALA A 60 -5.92 7.12 -5.03
N TRP A 61 -5.66 5.86 -5.38
CA TRP A 61 -4.86 5.50 -6.56
C TRP A 61 -5.54 5.94 -7.86
N GLY A 62 -6.84 5.68 -7.99
CA GLY A 62 -7.62 6.10 -9.15
C GLY A 62 -7.65 7.62 -9.32
N SER A 63 -7.75 8.37 -8.22
CA SER A 63 -7.67 9.83 -8.23
C SER A 63 -6.27 10.35 -8.59
N ALA A 64 -5.20 9.69 -8.15
CA ALA A 64 -3.84 10.09 -8.48
C ALA A 64 -3.51 9.86 -9.96
N MET A 65 -3.94 8.72 -10.53
CA MET A 65 -3.80 8.48 -11.97
C MET A 65 -4.59 9.49 -12.82
N ALA A 66 -5.72 10.00 -12.30
CA ALA A 66 -6.55 10.99 -13.01
C ALA A 66 -6.03 12.42 -12.93
N SER A 67 -5.04 12.73 -12.06
CA SER A 67 -4.54 14.09 -11.85
C SER A 67 -3.04 14.16 -12.09
N ALA A 68 -2.64 14.85 -13.17
CA ALA A 68 -1.23 15.07 -13.53
C ALA A 68 -0.40 15.83 -12.47
N SER A 69 -1.06 16.43 -11.47
CA SER A 69 -0.44 17.20 -10.38
C SER A 69 -0.59 16.55 -9.00
N ALA A 70 -1.37 15.46 -8.87
CA ALA A 70 -1.43 14.67 -7.65
C ALA A 70 -0.32 13.62 -7.70
N GLY A 71 0.92 14.04 -7.45
CA GLY A 71 1.99 13.08 -7.19
C GLY A 71 1.54 12.16 -6.07
N THR A 72 1.57 10.84 -6.31
CA THR A 72 1.58 9.83 -5.26
C THR A 72 2.91 9.93 -4.51
N GLY A 73 3.12 11.07 -3.85
CA GLY A 73 4.17 11.27 -2.87
C GLY A 73 3.92 10.23 -1.79
N SER A 74 4.66 9.14 -1.88
CA SER A 74 4.67 8.03 -0.95
C SER A 74 5.20 8.53 0.39
N SER A 75 4.34 9.19 1.16
CA SER A 75 4.56 9.40 2.58
C SER A 75 4.68 8.02 3.22
N ALA A 76 5.92 7.65 3.52
CA ALA A 76 6.35 6.40 4.12
C ALA A 76 5.38 5.93 5.20
N GLY A 77 4.53 4.96 4.87
CA GLY A 77 3.85 4.15 5.87
C GLY A 77 4.27 2.71 5.71
N THR A 78 3.97 1.93 6.73
CA THR A 78 4.26 0.51 6.77
C THR A 78 3.54 -0.16 5.61
N LYS A 79 4.31 -0.55 4.59
CA LYS A 79 3.76 -1.31 3.47
C LYS A 79 3.13 -2.59 4.01
N ILE A 80 2.07 -3.06 3.37
CA ILE A 80 1.46 -4.37 3.69
C ILE A 80 2.56 -5.41 3.72
N ASP A 81 2.47 -6.28 4.71
CA ASP A 81 3.42 -7.35 4.88
C ASP A 81 2.79 -8.69 4.51
N GLY A 82 3.47 -9.43 3.65
CA GLY A 82 2.95 -10.67 3.10
C GLY A 82 3.97 -11.34 2.18
N TRP A 83 3.64 -12.55 1.72
CA TRP A 83 4.53 -13.32 0.86
C TRP A 83 4.68 -12.65 -0.52
N SER A 84 5.93 -12.48 -0.95
CA SER A 84 6.25 -12.13 -2.33
C SER A 84 6.13 -13.36 -3.26
N HIS A 85 6.27 -13.11 -4.55
CA HIS A 85 6.35 -14.16 -5.57
C HIS A 85 7.45 -15.20 -5.28
N THR A 86 8.62 -14.77 -4.80
CA THR A 86 9.75 -15.68 -4.50
C THR A 86 9.44 -16.60 -3.32
N HIS A 87 8.76 -16.10 -2.28
CA HIS A 87 8.33 -16.92 -1.15
C HIS A 87 7.34 -18.00 -1.60
N TRP A 88 6.39 -17.67 -2.49
CA TRP A 88 5.45 -18.63 -3.06
C TRP A 88 6.15 -19.68 -3.93
N CYS A 89 7.07 -19.29 -4.81
CA CYS A 89 7.80 -20.22 -5.68
C CYS A 89 8.77 -21.14 -4.92
N GLY A 90 9.41 -20.64 -3.86
CA GLY A 90 10.39 -21.38 -3.05
C GLY A 90 9.81 -22.03 -1.79
N ASN A 91 8.54 -21.77 -1.47
CA ASN A 91 7.93 -22.09 -0.17
C ASN A 91 8.80 -21.67 1.02
N GLN A 92 9.29 -20.44 0.97
CA GLN A 92 10.15 -19.86 2.00
C GLN A 92 9.32 -19.21 3.10
N ASP A 93 9.81 -19.34 4.34
CA ASP A 93 9.20 -18.66 5.48
C ASP A 93 9.39 -17.15 5.34
N TYR A 94 8.44 -16.38 5.88
CA TYR A 94 8.48 -14.94 5.84
C TYR A 94 7.83 -14.33 7.08
N ALA A 95 8.56 -13.42 7.76
CA ALA A 95 8.07 -12.58 8.85
C ALA A 95 7.23 -13.30 9.94
N GLY A 96 7.52 -14.58 10.20
CA GLY A 96 6.78 -15.37 11.18
C GLY A 96 5.39 -15.86 10.71
N TYR A 97 4.99 -15.60 9.47
CA TYR A 97 3.77 -16.16 8.87
C TYR A 97 3.92 -17.65 8.51
N GLY A 98 5.14 -18.18 8.53
CA GLY A 98 5.43 -19.53 8.08
C GLY A 98 5.57 -19.62 6.57
N LYS A 99 5.69 -20.86 6.11
CA LYS A 99 5.81 -21.20 4.69
C LYS A 99 4.44 -21.14 4.01
N PRO A 100 4.27 -20.41 2.88
CA PRO A 100 2.95 -20.13 2.32
C PRO A 100 2.16 -21.38 1.93
N TRP A 101 2.82 -22.41 1.39
CA TRP A 101 2.14 -23.66 1.03
C TRP A 101 1.72 -24.47 2.24
N ASN A 102 2.50 -24.44 3.33
CA ASN A 102 2.14 -25.11 4.57
C ASN A 102 0.87 -24.48 5.16
N VAL A 103 0.80 -23.14 5.16
CA VAL A 103 -0.36 -22.39 5.63
C VAL A 103 -1.57 -22.65 4.72
N LEU A 104 -1.41 -22.54 3.40
CA LEU A 104 -2.46 -22.81 2.42
C LEU A 104 -3.04 -24.22 2.57
N CYS A 105 -2.18 -25.22 2.69
CA CYS A 105 -2.57 -26.62 2.72
C CYS A 105 -2.92 -27.15 4.12
N SER A 106 -2.76 -26.36 5.19
CA SER A 106 -3.12 -26.77 6.56
C SER A 106 -4.55 -27.31 6.67
N ASN A 107 -5.49 -26.72 5.91
CA ASN A 107 -6.88 -27.16 5.83
C ASN A 107 -7.13 -28.24 4.76
N LEU A 108 -6.15 -28.52 3.91
CA LEU A 108 -6.19 -29.48 2.80
C LEU A 108 -5.37 -30.72 3.15
N LYS A 109 -5.71 -31.41 4.26
CA LYS A 109 -5.00 -32.58 4.83
C LYS A 109 -4.55 -33.67 3.84
N LYS A 110 -5.06 -33.68 2.61
CA LYS A 110 -4.65 -34.52 1.47
C LYS A 110 -3.18 -34.45 1.05
N HIS A 111 -2.42 -33.42 1.46
CA HIS A 111 -0.99 -33.27 1.12
C HIS A 111 -0.06 -33.50 2.31
N TYR A 112 -0.58 -34.11 3.38
CA TYR A 112 0.20 -34.53 4.52
C TYR A 112 0.50 -36.02 4.40
N ASP A 113 1.70 -36.42 4.80
CA ASP A 113 2.04 -37.83 4.92
C ASP A 113 1.29 -38.48 6.10
N LYS A 114 1.44 -39.80 6.26
CA LYS A 114 0.82 -40.57 7.34
C LYS A 114 1.30 -40.16 8.75
N TRP A 115 2.37 -39.38 8.84
CA TRP A 115 2.93 -38.87 10.09
C TRP A 115 2.57 -37.40 10.34
N GLY A 116 1.76 -36.79 9.47
CA GLY A 116 1.35 -35.39 9.62
C GLY A 116 2.39 -34.37 9.17
N ASN A 117 3.37 -34.74 8.33
CA ASN A 117 4.28 -33.78 7.70
C ASN A 117 3.75 -33.33 6.34
N PHE A 118 3.79 -32.02 6.10
CA PHE A 118 3.40 -31.44 4.82
C PHE A 118 4.38 -31.82 3.70
N ASN A 119 3.87 -32.43 2.62
CA ASN A 119 4.65 -32.78 1.43
C ASN A 119 4.52 -31.69 0.36
N TYR A 120 5.47 -30.75 0.37
CA TYR A 120 5.52 -29.66 -0.60
C TYR A 120 5.61 -30.17 -2.05
N THR A 121 6.43 -31.18 -2.32
CA THR A 121 6.60 -31.72 -3.68
C THR A 121 5.32 -32.32 -4.26
N ASP A 122 4.52 -32.98 -3.41
CA ASP A 122 3.22 -33.51 -3.81
C ASP A 122 2.21 -32.38 -4.08
N ALA A 123 2.12 -31.40 -3.16
CA ALA A 123 1.23 -30.26 -3.30
C ALA A 123 1.49 -29.47 -4.59
N LYS A 124 2.76 -29.19 -4.94
CA LYS A 124 3.13 -28.51 -6.20
C LYS A 124 2.58 -29.20 -7.46
N LYS A 125 2.56 -30.53 -7.45
CA LYS A 125 2.19 -31.34 -8.62
C LYS A 125 0.70 -31.57 -8.77
N LYS A 126 -0.08 -31.38 -7.70
CA LYS A 126 -1.49 -31.81 -7.64
C LYS A 126 -2.46 -30.70 -7.28
N LEU A 127 -2.00 -29.64 -6.60
CA LEU A 127 -2.89 -28.60 -6.11
C LEU A 127 -3.28 -27.66 -7.27
N THR A 128 -4.56 -27.67 -7.60
CA THR A 128 -5.14 -26.75 -8.60
C THR A 128 -5.61 -25.44 -7.96
N LEU A 129 -5.81 -24.40 -8.78
CA LEU A 129 -6.33 -23.11 -8.32
C LEU A 129 -7.71 -23.23 -7.66
N GLU A 130 -8.58 -24.10 -8.19
CA GLU A 130 -9.90 -24.39 -7.60
C GLU A 130 -9.79 -24.91 -6.16
N GLN A 131 -8.87 -25.84 -5.94
CA GLN A 131 -8.68 -26.49 -4.65
C GLN A 131 -8.08 -25.55 -3.59
N CYS A 132 -7.53 -24.40 -4.01
CA CYS A 132 -7.06 -23.36 -3.11
C CYS A 132 -8.22 -22.57 -2.49
N GLY A 133 -9.48 -22.79 -2.94
CA GLY A 133 -10.65 -22.07 -2.45
C GLY A 133 -10.54 -20.56 -2.71
N LEU A 134 -9.99 -20.19 -3.88
CA LEU A 134 -10.00 -18.82 -4.35
C LEU A 134 -11.35 -18.51 -4.98
N ASP A 135 -11.99 -17.43 -4.54
CA ASP A 135 -13.29 -17.01 -5.07
C ASP A 135 -13.20 -16.47 -6.52
N ALA A 136 -12.01 -16.04 -6.92
CA ALA A 136 -11.72 -15.52 -8.25
C ALA A 136 -10.39 -16.10 -8.75
N VAL A 137 -10.29 -16.24 -10.07
CA VAL A 137 -9.06 -16.64 -10.77
C VAL A 137 -8.72 -15.56 -11.80
N PRO A 138 -7.45 -15.11 -11.89
CA PRO A 138 -7.05 -14.10 -12.85
C PRO A 138 -7.43 -14.46 -14.30
N SER A 139 -7.92 -13.49 -15.06
CA SER A 139 -8.37 -13.72 -16.43
C SER A 139 -7.23 -14.22 -17.30
N GLY A 140 -7.51 -15.29 -18.05
CA GLY A 140 -6.52 -16.04 -18.81
C GLY A 140 -6.04 -17.33 -18.13
N LEU A 141 -6.32 -17.54 -16.84
CA LEU A 141 -6.06 -18.81 -16.15
C LEU A 141 -7.33 -19.64 -16.01
N ALA A 142 -7.22 -20.96 -16.21
CA ALA A 142 -8.30 -21.89 -15.90
C ALA A 142 -8.22 -22.35 -14.43
N LYS A 143 -9.37 -22.60 -13.79
CA LYS A 143 -9.43 -23.07 -12.39
C LYS A 143 -8.74 -24.43 -12.17
N THR A 144 -8.64 -25.22 -13.24
CA THR A 144 -7.99 -26.55 -13.27
C THR A 144 -6.46 -26.48 -13.36
N GLU A 145 -5.89 -25.30 -13.63
CA GLU A 145 -4.44 -25.13 -13.70
C GLU A 145 -3.79 -25.41 -12.34
N LEU A 146 -2.58 -25.96 -12.38
CA LEU A 146 -1.78 -26.17 -11.17
C LEU A 146 -1.34 -24.82 -10.61
N LEU A 147 -1.48 -24.64 -9.30
CA LEU A 147 -1.06 -23.41 -8.61
C LEU A 147 0.42 -23.11 -8.88
N ASP A 148 1.29 -24.14 -8.81
CA ASP A 148 2.72 -23.97 -9.06
C ASP A 148 2.99 -23.55 -10.52
N ALA A 149 2.27 -24.12 -11.48
CA ALA A 149 2.43 -23.77 -12.89
C ALA A 149 2.03 -22.30 -13.14
N ALA A 150 0.91 -21.87 -12.56
CA ALA A 150 0.44 -20.49 -12.65
C ALA A 150 1.41 -19.50 -12.00
N LEU A 151 1.94 -19.81 -10.82
CA LEU A 151 2.92 -18.96 -10.16
C LEU A 151 4.23 -18.88 -10.94
N ASN A 152 4.72 -19.99 -11.50
CA ASN A 152 5.99 -20.03 -12.23
C ASN A 152 5.89 -19.63 -13.71
N GLY A 153 4.71 -19.25 -14.21
CA GLY A 153 4.55 -18.88 -15.62
C GLY A 153 4.59 -20.03 -16.61
N ARG A 154 4.22 -21.24 -16.17
CA ARG A 154 4.29 -22.48 -16.98
C ARG A 154 2.97 -22.91 -17.61
N CYS A 155 1.85 -22.29 -17.24
CA CYS A 155 0.54 -22.57 -17.84
C CYS A 155 0.19 -21.57 -18.94
N SER A 156 -0.71 -21.96 -19.85
CA SER A 156 -1.25 -21.07 -20.88
C SER A 156 -1.98 -19.91 -20.21
N GLY A 157 -1.74 -18.69 -20.71
CA GLY A 157 -2.33 -17.47 -20.16
C GLY A 157 -1.63 -16.87 -18.93
N SER A 158 -0.55 -17.48 -18.43
CA SER A 158 0.24 -16.82 -17.40
C SER A 158 0.97 -15.59 -17.93
N SER A 159 0.82 -14.47 -17.24
CA SER A 159 1.49 -13.19 -17.48
C SER A 159 1.96 -12.58 -16.15
N ASP A 160 2.67 -11.46 -16.19
CA ASP A 160 3.01 -10.71 -14.97
C ASP A 160 1.76 -10.30 -14.19
N PHE A 161 0.71 -9.85 -14.91
CA PHE A 161 -0.59 -9.55 -14.34
C PHE A 161 -1.17 -10.76 -13.58
N THR A 162 -1.25 -11.94 -14.22
CA THR A 162 -1.87 -13.10 -13.56
C THR A 162 -1.05 -13.55 -12.35
N ARG A 163 0.28 -13.48 -12.40
CA ARG A 163 1.14 -13.83 -11.27
C ARG A 163 0.98 -12.87 -10.09
N ALA A 164 1.01 -11.56 -10.37
CA ALA A 164 0.85 -10.54 -9.35
C ALA A 164 -0.53 -10.64 -8.68
N VAL A 165 -1.61 -10.69 -9.46
CA VAL A 165 -2.96 -10.77 -8.90
C VAL A 165 -3.21 -12.11 -8.19
N LEU A 166 -2.67 -13.22 -8.68
CA LEU A 166 -2.77 -14.52 -7.99
C LEU A 166 -2.12 -14.48 -6.60
N VAL A 167 -0.90 -13.92 -6.50
CA VAL A 167 -0.23 -13.74 -5.21
C VAL A 167 -1.06 -12.83 -4.29
N ALA A 168 -1.63 -11.74 -4.81
CA ALA A 168 -2.48 -10.85 -4.04
C ALA A 168 -3.74 -11.54 -3.49
N LEU A 169 -4.43 -12.35 -4.30
CA LEU A 169 -5.59 -13.14 -3.89
C LEU A 169 -5.24 -14.15 -2.80
N LEU A 170 -4.10 -14.85 -2.95
CA LEU A 170 -3.62 -15.82 -1.96
C LEU A 170 -3.24 -15.14 -0.64
N ASN A 171 -2.51 -14.03 -0.71
CA ASN A 171 -2.14 -13.25 0.47
C ASN A 171 -3.39 -12.74 1.20
N GLN A 172 -4.39 -12.22 0.48
CA GLN A 172 -5.65 -11.82 1.10
C GLN A 172 -6.38 -12.96 1.77
N LYS A 173 -6.44 -14.13 1.14
CA LYS A 173 -7.09 -15.31 1.71
C LYS A 173 -6.45 -15.68 3.05
N LEU A 174 -5.12 -15.77 3.07
CA LEU A 174 -4.38 -16.34 4.19
C LEU A 174 -4.07 -15.33 5.30
N LEU A 175 -3.94 -14.04 4.96
CA LEU A 175 -3.55 -12.98 5.88
C LEU A 175 -4.72 -12.04 6.21
N SER A 176 -5.94 -12.35 5.82
CA SER A 176 -7.14 -11.53 6.07
C SER A 176 -7.29 -11.12 7.54
N ASN A 177 -6.92 -12.01 8.47
CA ASN A 177 -7.04 -11.79 9.91
C ASN A 177 -5.73 -11.34 10.58
N SER A 178 -4.66 -11.01 9.83
CA SER A 178 -3.40 -10.55 10.41
C SER A 178 -3.48 -9.05 10.76
N SER A 179 -2.64 -8.60 11.70
CA SER A 179 -2.49 -7.17 12.02
C SER A 179 -1.99 -6.34 10.82
N TYR A 180 -1.40 -7.00 9.82
CA TYR A 180 -0.92 -6.43 8.57
C TYR A 180 -1.78 -6.85 7.37
N SER A 181 -3.08 -7.07 7.61
CA SER A 181 -3.99 -7.62 6.60
C SER A 181 -3.96 -6.83 5.29
N PRO A 182 -3.74 -7.49 4.14
CA PRO A 182 -3.81 -6.84 2.84
C PRO A 182 -5.20 -6.24 2.55
N THR A 183 -6.23 -6.66 3.28
CA THR A 183 -7.60 -6.16 3.17
C THR A 183 -7.77 -4.71 3.64
N ASN A 184 -6.86 -4.22 4.50
CA ASN A 184 -6.85 -2.83 4.95
C ASN A 184 -6.55 -1.84 3.81
N CYS A 185 -5.98 -2.33 2.71
CA CYS A 185 -5.51 -1.51 1.60
C CYS A 185 -6.38 -1.67 0.37
N ALA A 186 -6.76 -2.90 0.06
CA ALA A 186 -7.75 -3.20 -0.95
C ALA A 186 -8.74 -4.20 -0.35
N PRO A 187 -10.04 -3.87 -0.27
CA PRO A 187 -11.05 -4.85 0.11
C PRO A 187 -10.97 -6.09 -0.78
N SER A 188 -11.30 -7.27 -0.23
CA SER A 188 -11.21 -8.51 -1.02
C SER A 188 -12.15 -8.55 -2.21
N SER A 189 -13.28 -7.86 -2.15
CA SER A 189 -14.11 -7.64 -3.34
C SER A 189 -13.34 -6.96 -4.47
N HIS A 190 -12.59 -5.90 -4.20
CA HIS A 190 -11.88 -5.15 -5.22
C HIS A 190 -10.78 -5.98 -5.89
N VAL A 191 -10.01 -6.75 -5.11
CA VAL A 191 -8.96 -7.61 -5.68
C VAL A 191 -9.57 -8.77 -6.50
N ARG A 192 -10.75 -9.27 -6.11
CA ARG A 192 -11.51 -10.22 -6.94
C ARG A 192 -11.98 -9.60 -8.25
N ASP A 193 -12.48 -8.38 -8.23
CA ASP A 193 -12.90 -7.67 -9.44
C ASP A 193 -11.71 -7.39 -10.37
N MET A 194 -10.58 -6.97 -9.79
CA MET A 194 -9.30 -6.80 -10.49
C MET A 194 -8.81 -8.07 -11.18
N ALA A 195 -9.11 -9.25 -10.64
CA ALA A 195 -8.76 -10.52 -11.26
C ALA A 195 -9.39 -10.71 -12.65
N THR A 196 -10.49 -10.01 -12.96
CA THR A 196 -11.08 -10.04 -14.31
C THR A 196 -10.17 -9.36 -15.35
N GLY A 197 -9.21 -8.54 -14.92
CA GLY A 197 -8.32 -7.76 -15.80
C GLY A 197 -8.86 -6.39 -16.17
N SER A 198 -10.04 -6.02 -15.64
CA SER A 198 -10.60 -4.68 -15.68
C SER A 198 -11.15 -4.34 -14.29
N PHE A 199 -10.94 -3.12 -13.81
CA PHE A 199 -11.44 -2.68 -12.52
C PHE A 199 -11.93 -1.25 -12.57
N ASP A 200 -13.16 -1.00 -12.16
CA ASP A 200 -13.71 0.35 -12.12
C ASP A 200 -13.72 0.89 -10.67
N PRO A 201 -12.75 1.73 -10.29
CA PRO A 201 -12.80 2.37 -8.98
C PRO A 201 -13.97 3.37 -8.95
N LYS A 202 -14.88 3.21 -7.97
CA LYS A 202 -16.04 4.10 -7.76
C LYS A 202 -15.74 5.62 -7.70
N SER A 203 -14.47 6.02 -7.55
CA SER A 203 -14.05 7.42 -7.43
C SER A 203 -13.14 7.92 -8.57
N GLY A 204 -12.99 7.16 -9.67
CA GLY A 204 -12.15 7.51 -10.81
C GLY A 204 -12.94 7.73 -12.10
N LYS A 205 -12.36 8.49 -13.05
CA LYS A 205 -12.97 8.72 -14.37
C LYS A 205 -12.68 7.61 -15.40
N SER A 206 -11.88 6.61 -15.04
CA SER A 206 -11.41 5.60 -16.01
C SER A 206 -11.24 4.24 -15.34
N ALA A 207 -11.80 3.20 -15.97
CA ALA A 207 -11.53 1.82 -15.60
C ALA A 207 -10.04 1.50 -15.78
N TRP A 208 -9.49 0.72 -14.86
CA TRP A 208 -8.12 0.27 -14.88
C TRP A 208 -7.99 -0.97 -15.75
N GLY A 209 -6.97 -1.00 -16.60
CA GLY A 209 -6.56 -2.19 -17.32
C GLY A 209 -5.59 -3.04 -16.51
N ARG A 210 -5.08 -4.09 -17.14
CA ARG A 210 -4.14 -5.03 -16.51
C ARG A 210 -2.85 -4.37 -16.03
N SER A 211 -2.36 -3.34 -16.72
CA SER A 211 -1.12 -2.64 -16.32
C SER A 211 -1.32 -1.87 -15.03
N GLU A 212 -2.36 -1.04 -14.97
CA GLU A 212 -2.69 -0.21 -13.81
C GLU A 212 -3.02 -1.06 -12.58
N ILE A 213 -3.72 -2.18 -12.78
CA ILE A 213 -3.99 -3.16 -11.72
C ILE A 213 -2.69 -3.77 -11.20
N THR A 214 -1.77 -4.15 -12.09
CA THR A 214 -0.49 -4.76 -11.70
C THR A 214 0.34 -3.76 -10.91
N ASP A 215 0.44 -2.52 -11.38
CA ASP A 215 1.16 -1.45 -10.70
C ASP A 215 0.57 -1.17 -9.32
N TYR A 216 -0.76 -1.08 -9.22
CA TYR A 216 -1.45 -0.91 -7.94
C TYR A 216 -1.11 -2.03 -6.96
N VAL A 217 -1.23 -3.29 -7.39
CA VAL A 217 -1.01 -4.48 -6.58
C VAL A 217 0.44 -4.56 -6.07
N VAL A 218 1.40 -4.24 -6.93
CA VAL A 218 2.84 -4.26 -6.59
C VAL A 218 3.21 -3.09 -5.69
N GLN A 219 2.78 -1.87 -6.00
CA GLN A 219 3.13 -0.69 -5.21
C GLN A 219 2.51 -0.70 -3.81
N ASN A 220 1.34 -1.34 -3.65
CA ASN A 220 0.72 -1.55 -2.35
C ASN A 220 1.23 -2.79 -1.61
N ASN A 221 2.21 -3.53 -2.15
CA ASN A 221 2.70 -4.79 -1.60
C ASN A 221 1.60 -5.86 -1.40
N LEU A 222 0.47 -5.77 -2.11
CA LEU A 222 -0.53 -6.84 -2.14
C LEU A 222 0.10 -8.11 -2.73
N ALA A 223 0.92 -7.93 -3.77
CA ALA A 223 1.92 -8.89 -4.19
C ALA A 223 3.28 -8.21 -4.18
N ARG A 224 4.12 -8.55 -3.19
CA ARG A 224 5.42 -7.91 -3.04
C ARG A 224 6.30 -8.16 -4.29
N PRO A 225 7.00 -7.13 -4.78
CA PRO A 225 8.03 -7.33 -5.79
C PRO A 225 9.13 -8.24 -5.25
N LYS A 226 9.86 -8.87 -6.17
CA LYS A 226 10.92 -9.83 -5.85
C LYS A 226 12.00 -9.23 -4.95
#